data_AF-A0A388TIK0-F1
#
_entry.id   AF-A0A388TIK0-F1
#
_cell.length_a   1.000
_cell.length_b   1.000
_cell.length_c   1.000
_cell.angle_alpha   90.00
_cell.angle_beta   90.00
_cell.angle_gamma   90.00
#
_symmetry.space_group_name_H-M   'P 1'
#
loop_
_entity.id
_entity.type
_entity.pdbx_description
1 polymer ?
#
loop_
_entity_poly.entity_id
_entity_poly.type
_entity_poly.pdbx_seq_one_letter_code
_entity_poly.pdbx_strand_id
1 'polypeptide(L)'
;MFAKSELSRQLTELENPRLSGDEKFTLLKNLKSLFARKNLRRGLAAVLAKNNLPAKYAALIREIWEAKLLADVRQIALLQYLHLQKSAEWGDLGEQRIQISYCRHFLALPSDREVSWADLEHFQQTIRELSEPYAACSAAELRQRDEAIRCDLLYKETDYSREEDINRFLEFLGSPYGLIAGQLGIYRSIIVGAAEIKKIDKYRVTIFQTEEARTPEAVLSIAAVVGGKHVAIRLQACETIFANKWLNILDAAQDELQTYLRHDLENIGLSFKLRALSGYAVRTAADLREKKAVFLREMLSGLQWHELGHGIVINELLSQKDSAFGEALAVLGANIIAVFKELLADWAPPYKKLRGPLSYFCETALVDPAAAERQISVYLSDNWFLGEQSDESFTNHSEITTALLLKYLAARGQTDFTGLRQALAARRGIFWRILAEYRRISVVLEKMLKAGDFDCGGRRVNFAGLRKIYIQKVRQIEKENPVRSLEFQVHFWAKVLEDLPTLNPALLAQLKDYLSAENEKFHAYLLQEYLPPHSYASLPEYVRGELRQKGFTVAADAGAVSISAMLDKLNQPSAY
;
A
#
# COMPACT_ATOMS: atom_id res chain seq x y z
N MET A 1 -12.06 20.14 -39.48
CA MET A 1 -13.33 19.72 -38.86
C MET A 1 -13.91 18.65 -39.76
N PHE A 2 -14.22 17.46 -39.26
CA PHE A 2 -14.97 16.48 -40.05
C PHE A 2 -16.39 16.99 -40.28
N ALA A 3 -16.98 16.70 -41.44
CA ALA A 3 -18.40 16.95 -41.68
C ALA A 3 -19.22 16.10 -40.69
N LYS A 4 -20.27 16.69 -40.11
CA LYS A 4 -21.16 16.04 -39.11
C LYS A 4 -21.63 14.65 -39.55
N SER A 5 -21.90 14.49 -40.85
CA SER A 5 -22.31 13.22 -41.46
C SER A 5 -21.26 12.11 -41.31
N GLU A 6 -19.97 12.45 -41.42
CA GLU A 6 -18.89 11.46 -41.36
C GLU A 6 -18.65 10.94 -39.95
N LEU A 7 -18.68 11.83 -38.93
CA LEU A 7 -18.60 11.41 -37.53
C LEU A 7 -19.79 10.54 -37.12
N SER A 8 -20.99 10.89 -37.58
CA SER A 8 -22.19 10.09 -37.29
C SER A 8 -22.11 8.70 -37.93
N ARG A 9 -21.62 8.60 -39.18
CA ARG A 9 -21.46 7.33 -39.89
C ARG A 9 -20.50 6.38 -39.16
N GLN A 10 -19.32 6.88 -38.79
CA GLN A 10 -18.31 6.10 -38.08
C GLN A 10 -18.79 5.64 -36.70
N LEU A 11 -19.55 6.47 -35.98
CA LEU A 11 -20.12 6.09 -34.68
C LEU A 11 -21.23 5.03 -34.80
N THR A 12 -22.05 5.07 -35.86
CA THR A 12 -23.03 4.01 -36.15
C THR A 12 -22.34 2.69 -36.47
N GLU A 13 -21.18 2.72 -37.13
CA GLU A 13 -20.42 1.51 -37.45
C GLU A 13 -19.94 0.77 -36.19
N LEU A 14 -19.63 1.49 -35.11
CA LEU A 14 -19.25 0.88 -33.82
C LEU A 14 -20.39 0.05 -33.19
N GLU A 15 -21.65 0.31 -33.57
CA GLU A 15 -22.82 -0.43 -33.09
C GLU A 15 -22.94 -1.80 -33.77
N ASN A 16 -22.13 -2.09 -34.80
CA ASN A 16 -22.19 -3.36 -35.51
C ASN A 16 -21.77 -4.51 -34.58
N PRO A 17 -22.66 -5.47 -34.27
CA PRO A 17 -22.36 -6.59 -33.37
C PRO A 17 -21.39 -7.60 -33.99
N ARG A 18 -21.14 -7.53 -35.30
CA ARG A 18 -20.20 -8.42 -36.00
C ARG A 18 -18.75 -7.99 -35.85
N LEU A 19 -18.49 -6.75 -35.44
CA LEU A 19 -17.13 -6.28 -35.22
C LEU A 19 -16.62 -6.78 -33.86
N SER A 20 -15.42 -7.37 -33.88
CA SER A 20 -14.65 -7.69 -32.69
C SER A 20 -14.28 -6.43 -31.89
N GLY A 21 -13.84 -6.62 -30.64
CA GLY A 21 -13.37 -5.53 -29.79
C GLY A 21 -12.21 -4.75 -30.43
N ASP A 22 -11.26 -5.44 -31.06
CA ASP A 22 -10.10 -4.82 -31.71
C ASP A 22 -10.48 -4.04 -32.97
N GLU A 23 -11.44 -4.53 -33.76
CA GLU A 23 -11.97 -3.81 -34.92
C GLU A 23 -12.70 -2.53 -34.47
N LYS A 24 -13.54 -2.62 -33.43
CA LYS A 24 -14.21 -1.47 -32.84
C LYS A 24 -13.21 -0.45 -32.29
N PHE A 25 -12.17 -0.90 -31.59
CA PHE A 25 -11.12 -0.02 -31.09
C PHE A 25 -10.34 0.65 -32.22
N THR A 26 -10.06 -0.07 -33.30
CA THR A 26 -9.41 0.48 -34.50
C THR A 26 -10.27 1.57 -35.14
N LEU A 27 -11.59 1.38 -35.22
CA LEU A 27 -12.51 2.42 -35.68
C LEU A 27 -12.51 3.65 -34.76
N LEU A 28 -12.43 3.47 -33.43
CA LEU A 28 -12.29 4.60 -32.49
C LEU A 28 -11.05 5.44 -32.77
N LYS A 29 -9.93 4.83 -33.18
CA LYS A 29 -8.70 5.56 -33.53
C LYS A 29 -8.88 6.51 -34.71
N ASN A 30 -9.90 6.32 -35.56
CA ASN A 30 -10.22 7.23 -36.66
C ASN A 30 -10.94 8.51 -36.18
N LEU A 31 -11.53 8.48 -34.98
CA LEU A 31 -12.28 9.58 -34.38
C LEU A 31 -11.40 10.58 -33.60
N LYS A 32 -10.11 10.72 -33.93
CA LYS A 32 -9.12 11.55 -33.19
C LYS A 32 -9.59 12.96 -32.84
N SER A 33 -10.44 13.55 -33.69
CA SER A 33 -10.97 14.90 -33.47
C SER A 33 -11.84 15.03 -32.21
N LEU A 34 -12.50 13.95 -31.77
CA LEU A 34 -13.26 13.90 -30.52
C LEU A 34 -12.32 13.92 -29.30
N PHE A 35 -11.18 13.25 -29.42
CA PHE A 35 -10.21 13.02 -28.33
C PHE A 35 -9.09 14.06 -28.24
N ALA A 36 -9.15 15.13 -29.05
CA ALA A 36 -8.14 16.19 -29.03
C ALA A 36 -7.94 16.76 -27.62
N ARG A 37 -6.70 17.02 -27.21
CA ARG A 37 -6.33 17.45 -25.84
C ARG A 37 -7.18 18.60 -25.27
N LYS A 38 -7.59 19.54 -26.13
CA LYS A 38 -8.46 20.68 -25.76
C LYS A 38 -9.87 20.27 -25.29
N ASN A 39 -10.32 19.08 -25.67
CA ASN A 39 -11.63 18.53 -25.35
C ASN A 39 -11.64 17.77 -24.03
N LEU A 40 -10.49 17.28 -23.54
CA LEU A 40 -10.41 16.45 -22.33
C LEU A 40 -11.04 17.13 -21.10
N ARG A 41 -10.90 18.45 -20.98
CA ARG A 41 -11.48 19.22 -19.87
C ARG A 41 -13.02 19.33 -19.91
N ARG A 42 -13.66 19.04 -21.05
CA ARG A 42 -15.12 19.19 -21.22
C ARG A 42 -15.88 17.91 -20.88
N GLY A 43 -15.22 16.74 -20.91
CA GLY A 43 -15.88 15.44 -20.87
C GLY A 43 -16.48 15.03 -22.22
N LEU A 44 -16.49 13.73 -22.50
CA LEU A 44 -16.91 13.15 -23.78
C LEU A 44 -18.38 13.45 -24.08
N ALA A 45 -19.26 13.32 -23.07
CA ALA A 45 -20.68 13.60 -23.24
C ALA A 45 -20.94 15.04 -23.72
N ALA A 46 -20.23 16.03 -23.16
CA ALA A 46 -20.36 17.43 -23.57
C ALA A 46 -19.76 17.67 -24.98
N VAL A 47 -18.70 16.95 -25.34
CA VAL A 47 -18.12 17.01 -26.69
C VAL A 47 -19.10 16.45 -27.72
N LEU A 48 -19.74 15.31 -27.43
CA LEU A 48 -20.75 14.71 -28.31
C LEU A 48 -21.96 15.64 -28.45
N ALA A 49 -22.47 16.19 -27.34
CA ALA A 49 -23.58 17.15 -27.34
C ALA A 49 -23.27 18.38 -28.20
N LYS A 50 -22.06 18.94 -28.09
CA LYS A 50 -21.61 20.08 -28.92
C LYS A 50 -21.62 19.76 -30.42
N ASN A 51 -21.42 18.50 -30.81
CA ASN A 51 -21.44 18.05 -32.19
C ASN A 51 -22.84 17.53 -32.62
N ASN A 52 -23.86 17.68 -31.78
CA ASN A 52 -25.21 17.14 -31.97
C ASN A 52 -25.21 15.62 -32.21
N LEU A 53 -24.40 14.90 -31.44
CA LEU A 53 -24.33 13.44 -31.46
C LEU A 53 -25.10 12.87 -30.26
N PRO A 54 -25.84 11.75 -30.43
CA PRO A 54 -26.53 11.04 -29.36
C PRO A 54 -25.64 10.72 -28.16
N ALA A 55 -26.18 10.91 -26.94
CA ALA A 55 -25.47 10.63 -25.69
C ALA A 55 -25.09 9.15 -25.53
N LYS A 56 -25.84 8.22 -26.14
CA LYS A 56 -25.55 6.77 -26.13
C LYS A 56 -24.13 6.45 -26.63
N TYR A 57 -23.58 7.25 -27.54
CA TYR A 57 -22.23 7.04 -28.04
C TYR A 57 -21.16 7.27 -26.98
N ALA A 58 -21.42 8.06 -25.93
CA ALA A 58 -20.49 8.19 -24.81
C ALA A 58 -20.29 6.84 -24.10
N ALA A 59 -21.39 6.14 -23.82
CA ALA A 59 -21.36 4.83 -23.16
C ALA A 59 -20.67 3.78 -24.05
N LEU A 60 -20.98 3.75 -25.34
CA LEU A 60 -20.37 2.81 -26.29
C LEU A 60 -18.85 3.02 -26.43
N ILE A 61 -18.41 4.27 -26.62
CA ILE A 61 -16.98 4.61 -26.72
C ILE A 61 -16.26 4.22 -25.43
N ARG A 62 -16.87 4.53 -24.28
CA ARG A 62 -16.34 4.18 -22.96
C ARG A 62 -16.18 2.66 -22.82
N GLU A 63 -17.21 1.89 -23.11
CA GLU A 63 -17.20 0.42 -22.99
C GLU A 63 -16.11 -0.23 -23.87
N ILE A 64 -15.99 0.20 -25.13
CA ILE A 64 -14.95 -0.32 -26.04
C ILE A 64 -13.55 0.00 -25.51
N TRP A 65 -13.34 1.22 -25.00
CA TRP A 65 -12.03 1.62 -24.48
C TRP A 65 -11.70 0.93 -23.15
N GLU A 66 -12.66 0.80 -22.23
CA GLU A 66 -12.50 0.06 -20.98
C GLU A 66 -12.17 -1.42 -21.24
N ALA A 67 -12.85 -2.07 -22.20
CA ALA A 67 -12.55 -3.44 -22.59
C ALA A 67 -11.11 -3.59 -23.10
N LYS A 68 -10.63 -2.63 -23.92
CA LYS A 68 -9.23 -2.63 -24.40
C LYS A 68 -8.24 -2.43 -23.25
N LEU A 69 -8.51 -1.50 -22.33
CA LEU A 69 -7.67 -1.27 -21.17
C LEU A 69 -7.52 -2.54 -20.31
N LEU A 70 -8.64 -3.22 -20.03
CA LEU A 70 -8.64 -4.46 -19.26
C LEU A 70 -7.89 -5.59 -20.00
N ALA A 71 -8.08 -5.72 -21.32
CA ALA A 71 -7.39 -6.71 -22.13
C ALA A 71 -5.86 -6.50 -22.09
N ASP A 72 -5.41 -5.26 -22.20
CA ASP A 72 -3.99 -4.92 -22.10
C ASP A 72 -3.43 -5.27 -20.72
N VAL A 73 -4.09 -4.84 -19.64
CA VAL A 73 -3.60 -5.14 -18.27
C VAL A 73 -3.58 -6.66 -18.00
N ARG A 74 -4.54 -7.42 -18.51
CA ARG A 74 -4.54 -8.90 -18.41
C ARG A 74 -3.41 -9.53 -19.22
N GLN A 75 -3.11 -9.00 -20.40
CA GLN A 75 -1.98 -9.46 -21.21
C GLN A 75 -0.64 -9.18 -20.52
N ILE A 76 -0.49 -7.98 -19.95
CA ILE A 76 0.66 -7.61 -19.10
C ILE A 76 0.79 -8.60 -17.94
N ALA A 77 -0.31 -8.86 -17.23
CA ALA A 77 -0.31 -9.76 -16.08
C ALA A 77 0.11 -11.19 -16.45
N LEU A 78 -0.39 -11.71 -17.58
CA LEU A 78 0.00 -13.02 -18.11
C LEU A 78 1.49 -13.06 -18.46
N LEU A 79 2.01 -12.08 -19.21
CA LEU A 79 3.42 -12.03 -19.61
C LEU A 79 4.35 -11.96 -18.39
N GLN A 80 3.99 -11.19 -17.38
CA GLN A 80 4.76 -11.11 -16.13
C GLN A 80 4.71 -12.42 -15.35
N TYR A 81 3.55 -13.07 -15.25
CA TYR A 81 3.44 -14.36 -14.57
C TYR A 81 4.26 -15.46 -15.28
N LEU A 82 4.23 -15.51 -16.61
CA LEU A 82 5.05 -16.45 -17.38
C LEU A 82 6.56 -16.15 -17.24
N HIS A 83 6.93 -14.87 -17.16
CA HIS A 83 8.30 -14.47 -16.89
C HIS A 83 8.75 -14.98 -15.52
N LEU A 84 7.94 -14.76 -14.48
CA LEU A 84 8.17 -15.23 -13.11
C LEU A 84 8.39 -16.76 -13.09
N GLN A 85 7.51 -17.53 -13.76
CA GLN A 85 7.65 -18.99 -13.84
C GLN A 85 8.92 -19.44 -14.57
N LYS A 86 9.32 -18.78 -15.67
CA LYS A 86 10.50 -19.16 -16.45
C LYS A 86 11.83 -18.75 -15.82
N SER A 87 11.84 -17.63 -15.12
CA SER A 87 13.05 -17.07 -14.48
C SER A 87 13.24 -17.56 -13.05
N ALA A 88 12.17 -18.02 -12.39
CA ALA A 88 12.10 -18.25 -10.95
C ALA A 88 12.39 -16.98 -10.09
N GLU A 89 12.31 -15.79 -10.69
CA GLU A 89 12.59 -14.51 -10.02
C GLU A 89 11.31 -13.92 -9.39
N TRP A 90 10.80 -14.56 -8.34
CA TRP A 90 9.55 -14.19 -7.65
C TRP A 90 9.63 -12.95 -6.73
N GLY A 91 10.80 -12.30 -6.65
CA GLY A 91 11.03 -11.15 -5.79
C GLY A 91 10.81 -11.44 -4.29
N ASP A 92 10.67 -10.36 -3.51
CA ASP A 92 10.54 -10.43 -2.04
C ASP A 92 9.18 -10.97 -1.59
N LEU A 93 8.17 -10.96 -2.46
CA LEU A 93 6.85 -11.50 -2.16
C LEU A 93 6.82 -13.03 -2.16
N GLY A 94 7.71 -13.65 -2.94
CA GLY A 94 7.81 -15.10 -3.07
C GLY A 94 6.71 -15.75 -3.90
N GLU A 95 7.02 -16.94 -4.41
CA GLU A 95 6.18 -17.69 -5.35
C GLU A 95 4.77 -17.93 -4.83
N GLN A 96 4.64 -18.49 -3.63
CA GLN A 96 3.36 -18.92 -3.09
C GLN A 96 2.37 -17.75 -2.91
N ARG A 97 2.85 -16.59 -2.41
CA ARG A 97 1.99 -15.41 -2.20
C ARG A 97 1.48 -14.84 -3.52
N ILE A 98 2.36 -14.75 -4.52
CA ILE A 98 1.99 -14.30 -5.86
C ILE A 98 0.99 -15.27 -6.49
N GLN A 99 1.28 -16.58 -6.48
CA GLN A 99 0.42 -17.60 -7.07
C GLN A 99 -0.99 -17.62 -6.46
N ILE A 100 -1.09 -17.67 -5.13
CA ILE A 100 -2.39 -17.69 -4.43
C ILE A 100 -3.17 -16.41 -4.73
N SER A 101 -2.51 -15.25 -4.65
CA SER A 101 -3.16 -13.96 -4.89
C SER A 101 -3.62 -13.79 -6.34
N TYR A 102 -2.81 -14.25 -7.30
CA TYR A 102 -3.15 -14.16 -8.71
C TYR A 102 -4.23 -15.16 -9.11
N CYS A 103 -4.15 -16.41 -8.63
CA CYS A 103 -5.19 -17.43 -8.79
C CYS A 103 -6.55 -16.91 -8.30
N ARG A 104 -6.59 -16.36 -7.08
CA ARG A 104 -7.82 -15.78 -6.51
C ARG A 104 -8.43 -14.69 -7.39
N HIS A 105 -7.62 -13.78 -7.91
CA HIS A 105 -8.11 -12.72 -8.79
C HIS A 105 -8.55 -13.26 -10.14
N PHE A 106 -7.73 -14.12 -10.75
CA PHE A 106 -7.98 -14.68 -12.07
C PHE A 106 -9.27 -15.50 -12.13
N LEU A 107 -9.55 -16.28 -11.08
CA LEU A 107 -10.76 -17.08 -10.96
C LEU A 107 -11.92 -16.35 -10.27
N ALA A 108 -11.73 -15.08 -9.88
CA ALA A 108 -12.71 -14.27 -9.15
C ALA A 108 -13.24 -14.96 -7.86
N LEU A 109 -12.34 -15.56 -7.07
CA LEU A 109 -12.74 -16.31 -5.88
C LEU A 109 -13.14 -15.37 -4.72
N PRO A 110 -14.25 -15.66 -4.00
CA PRO A 110 -14.68 -14.87 -2.83
C PRO A 110 -13.60 -14.78 -1.76
N SER A 111 -13.42 -13.61 -1.17
CA SER A 111 -12.35 -13.31 -0.20
C SER A 111 -12.37 -14.17 1.07
N ASP A 112 -13.52 -14.73 1.44
CA ASP A 112 -13.75 -15.57 2.61
C ASP A 112 -13.61 -17.08 2.35
N ARG A 113 -13.37 -17.48 1.10
CA ARG A 113 -13.07 -18.87 0.72
C ARG A 113 -11.58 -19.06 0.54
N GLU A 114 -10.98 -20.06 1.18
CA GLU A 114 -9.59 -20.45 0.92
C GLU A 114 -9.38 -20.92 -0.53
N VAL A 115 -8.15 -20.73 -1.05
CA VAL A 115 -7.80 -21.24 -2.38
C VAL A 115 -7.48 -22.73 -2.25
N SER A 116 -8.31 -23.59 -2.86
CA SER A 116 -8.12 -25.03 -2.81
C SER A 116 -7.10 -25.52 -3.86
N TRP A 117 -6.67 -26.77 -3.73
CA TRP A 117 -5.85 -27.43 -4.76
C TRP A 117 -6.55 -27.50 -6.12
N ALA A 118 -7.86 -27.75 -6.15
CA ALA A 118 -8.63 -27.77 -7.40
C ALA A 118 -8.67 -26.38 -8.07
N ASP A 119 -8.71 -25.30 -7.28
CA ASP A 119 -8.62 -23.94 -7.81
C ASP A 119 -7.23 -23.69 -8.43
N LEU A 120 -6.17 -24.12 -7.77
CA LEU A 120 -4.80 -24.01 -8.29
C LEU A 120 -4.62 -24.81 -9.58
N GLU A 121 -5.12 -26.05 -9.64
CA GLU A 121 -5.07 -26.87 -10.86
C GLU A 121 -5.84 -26.22 -12.01
N HIS A 122 -7.04 -25.71 -11.76
CA HIS A 122 -7.83 -25.01 -12.76
C HIS A 122 -7.10 -23.76 -13.27
N PHE A 123 -6.58 -22.94 -12.35
CA PHE A 123 -5.78 -21.77 -12.68
C PHE A 123 -4.57 -22.12 -13.54
N GLN A 124 -3.77 -23.12 -13.15
CA GLN A 124 -2.58 -23.53 -13.90
C GLN A 124 -2.96 -24.08 -15.29
N GLN A 125 -4.08 -24.81 -15.41
CA GLN A 125 -4.58 -25.28 -16.70
C GLN A 125 -4.94 -24.11 -17.61
N THR A 126 -5.69 -23.12 -17.11
CA THR A 126 -6.06 -21.95 -17.91
C THR A 126 -4.85 -21.08 -18.27
N ILE A 127 -3.88 -20.91 -17.36
CA ILE A 127 -2.62 -20.24 -17.69
C ILE A 127 -1.87 -20.98 -18.81
N ARG A 128 -1.80 -22.32 -18.76
CA ARG A 128 -1.17 -23.11 -19.84
C ARG A 128 -1.82 -22.85 -21.19
N GLU A 129 -3.15 -22.89 -21.26
CA GLU A 129 -3.90 -22.61 -22.49
C GLU A 129 -3.66 -21.19 -23.02
N LEU A 130 -3.74 -20.17 -22.15
CA LEU A 130 -3.47 -18.78 -22.52
C LEU A 130 -2.01 -18.53 -22.90
N SER A 131 -1.09 -19.35 -22.39
CA SER A 131 0.35 -19.23 -22.63
C SER A 131 0.83 -19.87 -23.93
N GLU A 132 -0.02 -20.63 -24.64
CA GLU A 132 0.35 -21.33 -25.87
C GLU A 132 1.05 -20.44 -26.91
N PRO A 133 0.58 -19.19 -27.19
CA PRO A 133 1.25 -18.28 -28.12
C PRO A 133 2.66 -17.84 -27.68
N TYR A 134 3.03 -18.09 -26.43
CA TYR A 134 4.27 -17.67 -25.79
C TYR A 134 5.14 -18.85 -25.34
N ALA A 135 4.75 -20.10 -25.62
CA ALA A 135 5.45 -21.29 -25.14
C ALA A 135 6.95 -21.29 -25.50
N ALA A 136 7.27 -20.87 -26.73
CA ALA A 136 8.63 -20.79 -27.26
C ALA A 136 9.42 -19.53 -26.81
N CYS A 137 8.78 -18.55 -26.17
CA CYS A 137 9.48 -17.35 -25.70
C CYS A 137 10.39 -17.66 -24.51
N SER A 138 11.59 -17.11 -24.54
CA SER A 138 12.48 -16.98 -23.39
C SER A 138 11.95 -15.95 -22.39
N ALA A 139 12.46 -15.96 -21.15
CA ALA A 139 12.12 -14.94 -20.15
C ALA A 139 12.39 -13.53 -20.67
N ALA A 140 13.55 -13.29 -21.29
CA ALA A 140 13.90 -11.98 -21.86
C ALA A 140 12.91 -11.52 -22.96
N GLU A 141 12.44 -12.42 -23.82
CA GLU A 141 11.44 -12.09 -24.85
C GLU A 141 10.07 -11.78 -24.25
N LEU A 142 9.64 -12.52 -23.23
CA LEU A 142 8.41 -12.22 -22.48
C LEU A 142 8.48 -10.82 -21.87
N ARG A 143 9.63 -10.48 -21.29
CA ARG A 143 9.91 -9.16 -20.70
C ARG A 143 9.84 -8.04 -21.73
N GLN A 144 10.48 -8.24 -22.88
CA GLN A 144 10.45 -7.25 -23.96
C GLN A 144 9.02 -7.03 -24.48
N ARG A 145 8.23 -8.10 -24.59
CA ARG A 145 6.82 -8.03 -24.99
C ARG A 145 5.98 -7.29 -23.96
N ASP A 146 6.20 -7.53 -22.67
CA ASP A 146 5.59 -6.79 -21.58
C ASP A 146 5.85 -5.29 -21.77
N GLU A 147 7.11 -4.88 -21.82
CA GLU A 147 7.53 -3.46 -21.96
C GLU A 147 7.06 -2.78 -23.25
N ALA A 148 6.76 -3.56 -24.30
CA ALA A 148 6.22 -3.06 -25.55
C ALA A 148 4.74 -2.66 -25.46
N ILE A 149 3.97 -3.19 -24.50
CA ILE A 149 2.55 -2.87 -24.34
C ILE A 149 2.40 -1.44 -23.81
N ARG A 150 1.71 -0.59 -24.58
CA ARG A 150 1.42 0.83 -24.29
C ARG A 150 -0.09 1.06 -24.23
N CYS A 151 -0.50 2.05 -23.43
CA CYS A 151 -1.89 2.47 -23.34
C CYS A 151 -2.20 3.49 -24.45
N ASP A 152 -3.18 3.20 -25.31
CA ASP A 152 -3.63 4.11 -26.36
C ASP A 152 -4.81 4.96 -25.87
N LEU A 153 -4.57 6.26 -25.67
CA LEU A 153 -5.58 7.24 -25.26
C LEU A 153 -6.37 7.82 -26.44
N LEU A 154 -6.30 7.19 -27.62
CA LEU A 154 -6.92 7.60 -28.90
C LEU A 154 -6.37 8.90 -29.51
N TYR A 155 -5.69 9.75 -28.73
CA TYR A 155 -4.97 10.93 -29.19
C TYR A 155 -3.44 10.82 -29.03
N LYS A 156 -2.98 9.86 -28.22
CA LYS A 156 -1.57 9.51 -28.03
C LYS A 156 -1.45 8.10 -27.46
N GLU A 157 -0.33 7.45 -27.72
CA GLU A 157 0.12 6.28 -26.95
C GLU A 157 0.95 6.76 -25.74
N THR A 158 0.83 6.06 -24.62
CA THR A 158 1.54 6.41 -23.38
C THR A 158 1.98 5.14 -22.63
N ASP A 159 3.03 5.26 -21.81
CA ASP A 159 3.38 4.19 -20.88
C ASP A 159 2.32 4.07 -19.76
N TYR A 160 2.10 2.87 -19.22
CA TYR A 160 1.18 2.65 -18.11
C TYR A 160 1.61 3.37 -16.82
N SER A 161 2.90 3.60 -16.61
CA SER A 161 3.43 4.45 -15.51
C SER A 161 2.94 5.89 -15.57
N ARG A 162 2.41 6.35 -16.72
CA ARG A 162 1.78 7.67 -16.87
C ARG A 162 0.34 7.67 -16.38
N GLU A 163 0.12 7.15 -15.19
CA GLU A 163 -1.21 6.94 -14.62
C GLU A 163 -2.07 8.21 -14.55
N GLU A 164 -1.48 9.40 -14.35
CA GLU A 164 -2.22 10.67 -14.33
C GLU A 164 -2.89 10.95 -15.69
N ASP A 165 -2.19 10.64 -16.80
CA ASP A 165 -2.72 10.84 -18.14
C ASP A 165 -3.86 9.85 -18.43
N ILE A 166 -3.71 8.60 -17.97
CA ILE A 166 -4.72 7.55 -18.15
C ILE A 166 -5.97 7.86 -17.31
N ASN A 167 -5.80 8.23 -16.04
CA ASN A 167 -6.92 8.62 -15.16
C ASN A 167 -7.65 9.87 -15.67
N ARG A 168 -6.93 10.86 -16.21
CA ARG A 168 -7.56 12.03 -16.85
C ARG A 168 -8.38 11.62 -18.07
N PHE A 169 -7.94 10.59 -18.80
CA PHE A 169 -8.71 10.07 -19.92
C PHE A 169 -9.95 9.30 -19.47
N LEU A 170 -9.84 8.47 -18.43
CA LEU A 170 -10.98 7.82 -17.77
C LEU A 170 -12.04 8.84 -17.31
N GLU A 171 -11.61 9.92 -16.65
CA GLU A 171 -12.48 11.04 -16.27
C GLU A 171 -13.15 11.69 -17.48
N PHE A 172 -12.41 11.92 -18.56
CA PHE A 172 -12.95 12.45 -19.80
C PHE A 172 -14.05 11.54 -20.37
N LEU A 173 -13.86 10.22 -20.35
CA LEU A 173 -14.85 9.25 -20.79
C LEU A 173 -16.08 9.17 -19.87
N GLY A 174 -16.01 9.74 -18.66
CA GLY A 174 -17.01 9.52 -17.62
C GLY A 174 -17.01 8.07 -17.14
N SER A 175 -15.84 7.45 -17.10
CA SER A 175 -15.64 6.09 -16.60
C SER A 175 -15.73 6.03 -15.08
N PRO A 176 -16.36 4.99 -14.50
CA PRO A 176 -16.29 4.73 -13.07
C PRO A 176 -14.95 4.08 -12.67
N TYR A 177 -14.06 3.77 -13.62
CA TYR A 177 -12.81 3.10 -13.31
C TYR A 177 -11.75 4.07 -12.80
N GLY A 178 -10.94 3.58 -11.86
CA GLY A 178 -9.64 4.15 -11.53
C GLY A 178 -8.52 3.26 -12.08
N LEU A 179 -7.32 3.81 -12.16
CA LEU A 179 -6.10 3.06 -12.42
C LEU A 179 -4.99 3.56 -11.52
N ILE A 180 -4.26 2.66 -10.85
CA ILE A 180 -2.97 2.99 -10.23
C ILE A 180 -1.88 2.15 -10.91
N ALA A 181 -0.75 2.77 -11.18
CA ALA A 181 0.40 2.10 -11.77
C ALA A 181 1.70 2.54 -11.10
N GLY A 182 2.56 1.56 -10.82
CA GLY A 182 3.90 1.74 -10.30
C GLY A 182 4.82 0.63 -10.78
N GLN A 183 5.93 0.45 -10.07
CA GLN A 183 6.93 -0.56 -10.37
C GLN A 183 7.38 -1.25 -9.08
N LEU A 184 7.42 -2.58 -9.09
CA LEU A 184 7.97 -3.40 -8.01
C LEU A 184 9.10 -4.27 -8.58
N GLY A 185 10.33 -3.95 -8.19
CA GLY A 185 11.53 -4.49 -8.83
C GLY A 185 11.55 -4.17 -10.33
N ILE A 186 11.64 -5.20 -11.17
CA ILE A 186 11.53 -5.02 -12.62
C ILE A 186 10.05 -4.93 -13.05
N TYR A 187 9.08 -5.52 -12.36
CA TYR A 187 7.72 -5.65 -12.88
C TYR A 187 6.87 -4.39 -12.72
N ARG A 188 5.95 -4.17 -13.66
CA ARG A 188 4.92 -3.13 -13.55
C ARG A 188 3.84 -3.59 -12.57
N SER A 189 3.54 -2.79 -11.57
CA SER A 189 2.41 -3.02 -10.66
C SER A 189 1.25 -2.17 -11.13
N ILE A 190 0.20 -2.79 -11.69
CA ILE A 190 -0.95 -2.07 -12.26
C ILE A 190 -2.22 -2.67 -11.66
N ILE A 191 -3.15 -1.80 -11.24
CA ILE A 191 -4.48 -2.17 -10.79
C ILE A 191 -5.49 -1.27 -11.50
N VAL A 192 -6.53 -1.86 -12.07
CA VAL A 192 -7.64 -1.17 -12.73
C VAL A 192 -8.97 -1.80 -12.35
N GLY A 193 -10.00 -0.97 -12.17
CA GLY A 193 -11.35 -1.43 -11.89
C GLY A 193 -12.25 -0.31 -11.36
N ALA A 194 -13.48 -0.65 -11.01
CA ALA A 194 -14.45 0.31 -10.51
C ALA A 194 -13.97 0.93 -9.19
N ALA A 195 -14.00 2.25 -9.08
CA ALA A 195 -13.46 2.95 -7.93
C ALA A 195 -14.29 4.15 -7.50
N GLU A 196 -14.27 4.42 -6.19
CA GLU A 196 -14.69 5.70 -5.64
C GLU A 196 -13.47 6.64 -5.66
N ILE A 197 -13.57 7.76 -6.38
CA ILE A 197 -12.48 8.73 -6.51
C ILE A 197 -12.81 9.98 -5.68
N LYS A 198 -11.97 10.26 -4.69
CA LYS A 198 -12.03 11.45 -3.84
C LYS A 198 -10.84 12.35 -4.13
N LYS A 199 -11.08 13.67 -4.04
CA LYS A 199 -9.99 14.65 -4.01
C LYS A 199 -9.89 15.23 -2.61
N ILE A 200 -8.80 14.93 -1.91
CA ILE A 200 -8.51 15.45 -0.57
C ILE A 200 -7.32 16.39 -0.68
N ASP A 201 -7.59 17.70 -0.60
CA ASP A 201 -6.61 18.76 -0.89
C ASP A 201 -5.96 18.59 -2.27
N LYS A 202 -4.63 18.33 -2.32
CA LYS A 202 -3.86 18.09 -3.54
C LYS A 202 -3.76 16.61 -3.93
N TYR A 203 -4.34 15.70 -3.14
CA TYR A 203 -4.26 14.26 -3.34
C TYR A 203 -5.49 13.72 -4.07
N ARG A 204 -5.24 12.77 -4.97
CA ARG A 204 -6.26 11.88 -5.51
C ARG A 204 -6.28 10.64 -4.62
N VAL A 205 -7.45 10.30 -4.08
CA VAL A 205 -7.66 9.07 -3.31
C VAL A 205 -8.62 8.20 -4.11
N THR A 206 -8.15 7.04 -4.54
CA THR A 206 -8.92 6.07 -5.34
C THR A 206 -9.18 4.84 -4.48
N ILE A 207 -10.44 4.61 -4.11
CA ILE A 207 -10.84 3.41 -3.35
C ILE A 207 -11.44 2.42 -4.36
N PHE A 208 -10.64 1.44 -4.77
CA PHE A 208 -11.09 0.37 -5.66
C PHE A 208 -12.16 -0.47 -4.97
N GLN A 209 -13.35 -0.47 -5.55
CA GLN A 209 -14.47 -1.31 -5.12
C GLN A 209 -14.33 -2.71 -5.71
N THR A 210 -13.91 -2.79 -6.97
CA THR A 210 -13.51 -4.03 -7.64
C THR A 210 -12.16 -3.82 -8.33
N GLU A 211 -11.34 -4.87 -8.37
CA GLU A 211 -10.15 -4.94 -9.21
C GLU A 211 -10.51 -5.83 -10.40
N GLU A 212 -10.77 -5.24 -11.56
CA GLU A 212 -11.22 -5.94 -12.79
C GLU A 212 -10.05 -6.56 -13.56
N ALA A 213 -8.87 -5.95 -13.43
CA ALA A 213 -7.59 -6.50 -13.84
C ALA A 213 -6.47 -5.94 -12.96
N ARG A 214 -5.50 -6.78 -12.63
CA ARG A 214 -4.26 -6.36 -11.97
C ARG A 214 -3.09 -7.25 -12.36
N THR A 215 -1.87 -6.75 -12.18
CA THR A 215 -0.67 -7.56 -12.37
C THR A 215 -0.35 -8.44 -11.15
N PRO A 216 0.41 -9.55 -11.32
CA PRO A 216 0.62 -10.54 -10.25
C PRO A 216 1.27 -9.98 -8.98
N GLU A 217 2.15 -8.99 -9.12
CA GLU A 217 2.84 -8.30 -8.01
C GLU A 217 1.89 -7.48 -7.12
N ALA A 218 0.69 -7.14 -7.61
CA ALA A 218 -0.34 -6.48 -6.81
C ALA A 218 -1.03 -7.49 -5.87
N VAL A 219 -0.28 -8.10 -4.95
CA VAL A 219 -0.77 -9.14 -4.05
C VAL A 219 -1.76 -8.61 -3.01
N LEU A 220 -2.70 -9.44 -2.56
CA LEU A 220 -3.77 -9.04 -1.62
C LEU A 220 -3.29 -8.73 -0.20
N SER A 221 -2.03 -9.03 0.13
CA SER A 221 -1.42 -8.56 1.39
C SER A 221 -1.07 -7.07 1.36
N ILE A 222 -1.12 -6.41 0.20
CA ILE A 222 -0.88 -4.97 0.05
C ILE A 222 -2.24 -4.27 -0.08
N ALA A 223 -2.73 -3.65 0.99
CA ALA A 223 -4.05 -3.03 1.02
C ALA A 223 -4.10 -1.59 0.45
N ALA A 224 -2.95 -0.92 0.43
CA ALA A 224 -2.81 0.44 -0.09
C ALA A 224 -1.55 0.58 -0.94
N VAL A 225 -1.59 1.47 -1.92
CA VAL A 225 -0.48 1.77 -2.82
C VAL A 225 -0.43 3.28 -3.01
N VAL A 226 0.78 3.86 -2.95
CA VAL A 226 0.98 5.31 -3.12
C VAL A 226 1.90 5.59 -4.31
N GLY A 227 1.42 6.43 -5.22
CA GLY A 227 2.16 6.97 -6.36
C GLY A 227 2.18 8.50 -6.29
N GLY A 228 3.24 9.09 -5.73
CA GLY A 228 3.37 10.54 -5.60
C GLY A 228 2.25 11.18 -4.76
N LYS A 229 1.24 11.78 -5.42
CA LYS A 229 0.04 12.36 -4.78
C LYS A 229 -1.24 11.56 -5.04
N HIS A 230 -1.09 10.32 -5.50
CA HIS A 230 -2.18 9.39 -5.70
C HIS A 230 -2.10 8.30 -4.65
N VAL A 231 -3.14 8.21 -3.82
CA VAL A 231 -3.33 7.13 -2.85
C VAL A 231 -4.38 6.19 -3.41
N ALA A 232 -4.06 4.91 -3.58
CA ALA A 232 -5.04 3.88 -3.89
C ALA A 232 -5.25 2.97 -2.69
N ILE A 233 -6.51 2.64 -2.41
CA ILE A 233 -6.89 1.68 -1.38
C ILE A 233 -7.73 0.60 -2.04
N ARG A 234 -7.50 -0.64 -1.62
CA ARG A 234 -7.99 -1.84 -2.28
C ARG A 234 -9.01 -2.55 -1.38
N LEU A 235 -10.30 -2.42 -1.71
CA LEU A 235 -11.36 -3.07 -0.93
C LEU A 235 -11.19 -4.59 -0.92
N GLN A 236 -10.88 -5.22 -2.06
CA GLN A 236 -10.68 -6.67 -2.13
C GLN A 236 -9.53 -7.16 -1.23
N ALA A 237 -8.41 -6.43 -1.17
CA ALA A 237 -7.31 -6.72 -0.24
C ALA A 237 -7.77 -6.62 1.22
N CYS A 238 -8.51 -5.55 1.54
CA CYS A 238 -9.13 -5.35 2.85
C CYS A 238 -10.09 -6.50 3.21
N GLU A 239 -10.92 -6.96 2.28
CA GLU A 239 -11.81 -8.10 2.51
C GLU A 239 -11.05 -9.40 2.76
N THR A 240 -9.94 -9.63 2.04
CA THR A 240 -9.07 -10.79 2.29
C THR A 240 -8.40 -10.71 3.66
N ILE A 241 -7.92 -9.53 4.07
CA ILE A 241 -7.37 -9.33 5.42
C ILE A 241 -8.45 -9.55 6.48
N PHE A 242 -9.67 -9.05 6.25
CA PHE A 242 -10.81 -9.28 7.12
C PHE A 242 -11.12 -10.78 7.28
N ALA A 243 -11.21 -11.53 6.18
CA ALA A 243 -11.44 -12.98 6.24
C ALA A 243 -10.30 -13.69 6.99
N ASN A 244 -9.06 -13.52 6.51
CA ASN A 244 -7.92 -14.30 6.99
C ASN A 244 -7.51 -13.96 8.44
N LYS A 245 -7.65 -12.68 8.85
CA LYS A 245 -7.19 -12.24 10.18
C LYS A 245 -8.30 -12.21 11.22
N TRP A 246 -9.49 -11.80 10.82
CA TRP A 246 -10.58 -11.43 11.74
C TRP A 246 -11.70 -12.46 11.76
N LEU A 247 -12.05 -13.05 10.62
CA LEU A 247 -13.07 -14.09 10.58
C LEU A 247 -12.52 -15.43 11.06
N ASN A 248 -11.34 -15.82 10.54
CA ASN A 248 -10.72 -17.10 10.87
C ASN A 248 -10.46 -17.28 12.38
N ILE A 249 -10.21 -16.21 13.14
CA ILE A 249 -9.97 -16.34 14.58
C ILE A 249 -11.20 -16.85 15.34
N LEU A 250 -12.41 -16.55 14.86
CA LEU A 250 -13.66 -16.99 15.47
C LEU A 250 -13.96 -18.46 15.16
N ASP A 251 -13.39 -18.97 14.06
CA ASP A 251 -13.52 -20.36 13.60
C ASP A 251 -12.25 -21.19 13.90
N ALA A 252 -11.27 -20.59 14.59
CA ALA A 252 -9.98 -21.22 14.89
C ALA A 252 -10.16 -22.47 15.76
N ALA A 253 -9.44 -23.54 15.39
CA ALA A 253 -9.44 -24.78 16.14
C ALA A 253 -8.79 -24.58 17.52
N GLN A 254 -9.13 -25.46 18.48
CA GLN A 254 -8.68 -25.30 19.86
C GLN A 254 -7.14 -25.31 19.99
N ASP A 255 -6.45 -26.13 19.20
CA ASP A 255 -5.00 -26.20 19.12
C ASP A 255 -4.37 -24.91 18.55
N GLU A 256 -4.98 -24.30 17.53
CA GLU A 256 -4.59 -22.99 17.02
C GLU A 256 -4.75 -21.91 18.10
N LEU A 257 -5.88 -21.88 18.80
CA LEU A 257 -6.12 -20.98 19.93
C LEU A 257 -5.10 -21.18 21.06
N GLN A 258 -4.72 -22.42 21.37
CA GLN A 258 -3.68 -22.69 22.36
C GLN A 258 -2.31 -22.16 21.92
N THR A 259 -2.02 -22.11 20.62
CA THR A 259 -0.78 -21.51 20.10
C THR A 259 -0.76 -20.02 20.41
N TYR A 260 -1.83 -19.28 20.06
CA TYR A 260 -1.95 -17.86 20.40
C TYR A 260 -1.81 -17.58 21.89
N LEU A 261 -2.36 -18.45 22.75
CA LEU A 261 -2.35 -18.25 24.20
C LEU A 261 -0.99 -18.49 24.85
N ARG A 262 -0.17 -19.39 24.29
CA ARG A 262 1.15 -19.76 24.83
C ARG A 262 2.24 -18.76 24.47
N HIS A 263 2.09 -18.07 23.34
CA HIS A 263 3.09 -17.12 22.87
C HIS A 263 2.72 -15.70 23.29
N ASP A 264 3.59 -15.05 24.08
CA ASP A 264 3.29 -13.76 24.72
C ASP A 264 2.81 -12.68 23.76
N LEU A 265 3.50 -12.52 22.62
CA LEU A 265 3.15 -11.51 21.63
C LEU A 265 1.84 -11.83 20.90
N GLU A 266 1.61 -13.11 20.63
CA GLU A 266 0.37 -13.57 19.98
C GLU A 266 -0.83 -13.42 20.92
N ASN A 267 -0.62 -13.65 22.22
CA ASN A 267 -1.63 -13.48 23.26
C ASN A 267 -2.02 -12.00 23.41
N ILE A 268 -1.04 -11.10 23.40
CA ILE A 268 -1.27 -9.64 23.37
C ILE A 268 -2.05 -9.24 22.11
N GLY A 269 -1.60 -9.71 20.93
CA GLY A 269 -2.27 -9.45 19.66
C GLY A 269 -3.73 -9.94 19.66
N LEU A 270 -3.96 -11.16 20.17
CA LEU A 270 -5.29 -11.73 20.37
C LEU A 270 -6.14 -10.84 21.29
N SER A 271 -5.59 -10.35 22.40
CA SER A 271 -6.31 -9.43 23.30
C SER A 271 -6.80 -8.16 22.59
N PHE A 272 -5.97 -7.53 21.74
CA PHE A 272 -6.42 -6.38 20.93
C PHE A 272 -7.54 -6.77 19.95
N LYS A 273 -7.42 -7.92 19.28
CA LYS A 273 -8.47 -8.43 18.40
C LYS A 273 -9.79 -8.64 19.16
N LEU A 274 -9.74 -9.29 20.32
CA LEU A 274 -10.93 -9.52 21.15
C LEU A 274 -11.59 -8.22 21.61
N ARG A 275 -10.80 -7.20 21.94
CA ARG A 275 -11.31 -5.87 22.29
C ARG A 275 -12.00 -5.19 21.12
N ALA A 276 -11.40 -5.24 19.93
CA ALA A 276 -12.04 -4.75 18.71
C ALA A 276 -13.36 -5.47 18.47
N LEU A 277 -13.37 -6.82 18.48
CA LEU A 277 -14.57 -7.64 18.28
C LEU A 277 -15.67 -7.35 19.31
N SER A 278 -15.30 -7.23 20.60
CA SER A 278 -16.22 -6.80 21.67
C SER A 278 -16.83 -5.42 21.37
N GLY A 279 -16.01 -4.46 20.92
CA GLY A 279 -16.48 -3.13 20.52
C GLY A 279 -17.49 -3.15 19.35
N TYR A 280 -17.41 -4.13 18.47
CA TYR A 280 -18.42 -4.39 17.41
C TYR A 280 -19.63 -5.20 17.89
N ALA A 281 -19.65 -5.63 19.16
CA ALA A 281 -20.61 -6.57 19.73
C ALA A 281 -20.65 -7.93 19.00
N VAL A 282 -19.48 -8.40 18.55
CA VAL A 282 -19.32 -9.68 17.85
C VAL A 282 -19.01 -10.78 18.84
N ARG A 283 -19.73 -11.91 18.75
CA ARG A 283 -19.46 -13.14 19.52
C ARG A 283 -19.20 -14.34 18.62
N THR A 284 -19.74 -14.31 17.41
CA THR A 284 -19.69 -15.40 16.44
C THR A 284 -19.21 -14.89 15.08
N ALA A 285 -18.77 -15.81 14.22
CA ALA A 285 -18.44 -15.50 12.83
C ALA A 285 -19.65 -14.96 12.04
N ALA A 286 -20.89 -15.33 12.43
CA ALA A 286 -22.10 -14.76 11.84
C ALA A 286 -22.25 -13.27 12.19
N ASP A 287 -22.10 -12.91 13.47
CA ASP A 287 -22.16 -11.50 13.90
C ASP A 287 -21.12 -10.65 13.16
N LEU A 288 -19.89 -11.17 13.02
CA LEU A 288 -18.83 -10.45 12.33
C LEU A 288 -19.17 -10.19 10.85
N ARG A 289 -19.75 -11.19 10.16
CA ARG A 289 -20.22 -11.03 8.78
C ARG A 289 -21.30 -9.95 8.67
N GLU A 290 -22.21 -9.85 9.63
CA GLU A 290 -23.20 -8.75 9.68
C GLU A 290 -22.55 -7.37 9.88
N LYS A 291 -21.43 -7.31 10.61
CA LYS A 291 -20.66 -6.07 10.82
C LYS A 291 -19.62 -5.79 9.73
N LYS A 292 -19.48 -6.64 8.71
CA LYS A 292 -18.45 -6.53 7.66
C LYS A 292 -18.37 -5.12 7.05
N ALA A 293 -19.51 -4.54 6.67
CA ALA A 293 -19.54 -3.23 6.01
C ALA A 293 -18.99 -2.09 6.89
N VAL A 294 -19.36 -2.04 8.17
CA VAL A 294 -18.84 -1.02 9.11
C VAL A 294 -17.38 -1.26 9.43
N PHE A 295 -16.99 -2.51 9.65
CA PHE A 295 -15.61 -2.90 9.93
C PHE A 295 -14.67 -2.48 8.79
N LEU A 296 -15.01 -2.86 7.55
CA LEU A 296 -14.20 -2.52 6.38
C LEU A 296 -14.12 -1.02 6.16
N ARG A 297 -15.22 -0.28 6.34
CA ARG A 297 -15.21 1.19 6.24
C ARG A 297 -14.23 1.82 7.24
N GLU A 298 -14.22 1.35 8.48
CA GLU A 298 -13.34 1.84 9.53
C GLU A 298 -11.87 1.50 9.23
N MET A 299 -11.58 0.26 8.78
CA MET A 299 -10.24 -0.17 8.37
C MET A 299 -9.71 0.61 7.14
N LEU A 300 -10.54 0.78 6.11
CA LEU A 300 -10.22 1.60 4.93
C LEU A 300 -9.91 3.05 5.32
N SER A 301 -10.64 3.60 6.29
CA SER A 301 -10.40 4.96 6.76
C SER A 301 -9.06 5.08 7.47
N GLY A 302 -8.71 4.12 8.34
CA GLY A 302 -7.40 4.07 8.99
C GLY A 302 -6.25 4.05 7.97
N LEU A 303 -6.32 3.13 7.01
CA LEU A 303 -5.34 3.04 5.91
C LEU A 303 -5.26 4.34 5.10
N GLN A 304 -6.41 4.94 4.75
CA GLN A 304 -6.43 6.19 4.00
C GLN A 304 -5.67 7.31 4.70
N TRP A 305 -5.89 7.48 6.00
CA TRP A 305 -5.25 8.55 6.75
C TRP A 305 -3.79 8.24 7.06
N HIS A 306 -3.39 6.98 7.15
CA HIS A 306 -1.99 6.57 7.18
C HIS A 306 -1.25 7.03 5.92
N GLU A 307 -1.75 6.68 4.73
CA GLU A 307 -1.11 7.07 3.47
C GLU A 307 -1.10 8.60 3.24
N LEU A 308 -2.16 9.29 3.66
CA LEU A 308 -2.17 10.75 3.63
C LEU A 308 -1.22 11.38 4.65
N GLY A 309 -0.95 10.67 5.76
CA GLY A 309 0.07 11.01 6.75
C GLY A 309 1.47 11.04 6.15
N HIS A 310 1.85 10.02 5.37
CA HIS A 310 3.07 10.03 4.56
C HIS A 310 3.13 11.29 3.68
N GLY A 311 2.02 11.63 3.04
CA GLY A 311 1.89 12.84 2.25
C GLY A 311 2.19 14.15 3.00
N ILE A 312 1.83 14.26 4.28
CA ILE A 312 2.17 15.43 5.11
C ILE A 312 3.68 15.49 5.34
N VAL A 313 4.26 14.37 5.77
CA VAL A 313 5.68 14.30 6.15
C VAL A 313 6.57 14.55 4.93
N ILE A 314 6.36 13.77 3.87
CA ILE A 314 7.20 13.74 2.67
C ILE A 314 7.04 15.03 1.84
N ASN A 315 5.80 15.53 1.68
CA ASN A 315 5.53 16.60 0.71
C ASN A 315 5.29 17.98 1.33
N GLU A 316 5.10 18.10 2.65
CA GLU A 316 4.82 19.38 3.30
C GLU A 316 5.86 19.76 4.37
N LEU A 317 6.39 18.77 5.11
CA LEU A 317 7.29 19.04 6.23
C LEU A 317 8.77 18.85 5.89
N LEU A 318 9.11 17.85 5.08
CA LEU A 318 10.48 17.61 4.64
C LEU A 318 10.83 18.40 3.39
N SER A 319 12.12 18.72 3.23
CA SER A 319 12.60 19.23 1.95
C SER A 319 12.58 18.08 0.93
N GLN A 320 12.36 18.40 -0.35
CA GLN A 320 12.35 17.40 -1.42
C GLN A 320 13.60 16.50 -1.44
N LYS A 321 14.75 17.06 -1.05
CA LYS A 321 16.02 16.34 -0.97
C LYS A 321 16.02 15.34 0.18
N ASP A 322 15.57 15.77 1.37
CA ASP A 322 15.54 14.91 2.56
C ASP A 322 14.50 13.80 2.37
N SER A 323 13.34 14.13 1.80
CA SER A 323 12.31 13.15 1.42
C SER A 323 12.88 12.11 0.47
N ALA A 324 13.53 12.54 -0.62
CA ALA A 324 14.05 11.61 -1.62
C ALA A 324 15.09 10.64 -1.05
N PHE A 325 16.00 11.18 -0.23
CA PHE A 325 17.07 10.37 0.36
C PHE A 325 16.54 9.42 1.44
N GLY A 326 15.61 9.90 2.29
CA GLY A 326 15.02 9.08 3.33
C GLY A 326 14.13 7.95 2.80
N GLU A 327 13.36 8.20 1.73
CA GLU A 327 12.62 7.14 1.00
C GLU A 327 13.58 6.07 0.45
N ALA A 328 14.69 6.49 -0.16
CA ALA A 328 15.65 5.57 -0.75
C ALA A 328 16.38 4.68 0.29
N LEU A 329 16.47 5.11 1.55
CA LEU A 329 17.11 4.32 2.61
C LEU A 329 16.35 3.02 2.94
N ALA A 330 15.11 2.86 2.49
CA ALA A 330 14.37 1.60 2.61
C ALA A 330 15.07 0.42 1.89
N VAL A 331 15.87 0.71 0.85
CA VAL A 331 16.70 -0.31 0.14
C VAL A 331 17.70 -1.01 1.06
N LEU A 332 18.12 -0.37 2.15
CA LEU A 332 19.06 -0.96 3.10
C LEU A 332 18.39 -1.96 4.05
N GLY A 333 17.11 -2.27 3.85
CA GLY A 333 16.30 -3.14 4.67
C GLY A 333 15.72 -2.43 5.89
N ALA A 334 15.35 -3.22 6.89
CA ALA A 334 14.87 -2.76 8.19
C ALA A 334 15.84 -1.75 8.85
N ASN A 335 15.42 -0.50 9.02
CA ASN A 335 16.25 0.49 9.71
C ASN A 335 15.42 1.60 10.35
N ILE A 336 16.04 2.36 11.26
CA ILE A 336 15.36 3.38 12.07
C ILE A 336 14.75 4.52 11.22
N ILE A 337 15.29 4.83 10.05
CA ILE A 337 14.70 5.85 9.16
C ILE A 337 13.38 5.34 8.56
N ALA A 338 13.34 4.07 8.12
CA ALA A 338 12.11 3.44 7.66
C ALA A 338 11.06 3.40 8.77
N VAL A 339 11.47 3.02 9.99
CA VAL A 339 10.58 3.02 11.17
C VAL A 339 10.06 4.42 11.49
N PHE A 340 10.92 5.44 11.47
CA PHE A 340 10.52 6.83 11.68
C PHE A 340 9.55 7.33 10.62
N LYS A 341 9.69 6.92 9.36
CA LYS A 341 8.77 7.30 8.29
C LYS A 341 7.34 6.83 8.61
N GLU A 342 7.17 5.56 8.95
CA GLU A 342 5.87 5.00 9.33
C GLU A 342 5.31 5.66 10.60
N LEU A 343 6.14 5.85 11.63
CA LEU A 343 5.73 6.56 12.86
C LEU A 343 5.29 8.00 12.57
N LEU A 344 6.01 8.72 11.70
CA LEU A 344 5.67 10.09 11.34
C LEU A 344 4.36 10.15 10.55
N ALA A 345 4.06 9.17 9.70
CA ALA A 345 2.76 9.09 9.02
C ALA A 345 1.62 8.89 10.02
N ASP A 346 1.79 7.96 10.95
CA ASP A 346 0.80 7.64 11.98
C ASP A 346 0.51 8.81 12.93
N TRP A 347 1.58 9.49 13.35
CA TRP A 347 1.56 10.63 14.27
C TRP A 347 1.43 11.99 13.56
N ALA A 348 1.19 12.00 12.25
CA ALA A 348 1.16 13.25 11.50
C ALA A 348 0.09 14.21 12.06
N PRO A 349 0.47 15.43 12.47
CA PRO A 349 -0.49 16.40 12.98
C PRO A 349 -1.40 16.88 11.85
N PRO A 350 -2.57 17.45 12.16
CA PRO A 350 -3.43 18.04 11.15
C PRO A 350 -2.70 19.12 10.34
N TYR A 351 -2.75 19.01 9.02
CA TYR A 351 -2.18 19.98 8.08
C TYR A 351 -3.18 20.25 6.96
N LYS A 352 -3.77 21.45 6.95
CA LYS A 352 -4.88 21.80 6.06
C LYS A 352 -6.03 20.77 6.18
N LYS A 353 -6.34 20.03 5.12
CA LYS A 353 -7.36 18.97 5.09
C LYS A 353 -6.77 17.57 5.29
N LEU A 354 -5.47 17.47 5.50
CA LEU A 354 -4.74 16.22 5.71
C LEU A 354 -4.52 16.01 7.21
N ARG A 355 -4.38 14.75 7.60
CA ARG A 355 -4.06 14.30 8.96
C ARG A 355 -3.56 12.86 8.92
N GLY A 356 -2.80 12.46 9.94
CA GLY A 356 -2.52 11.05 10.21
C GLY A 356 -3.70 10.32 10.85
N PRO A 357 -3.63 8.97 10.94
CA PRO A 357 -4.69 8.12 11.48
C PRO A 357 -4.97 8.41 12.96
N LEU A 358 -3.96 8.65 13.80
CA LEU A 358 -4.18 8.94 15.23
C LEU A 358 -4.92 10.26 15.44
N SER A 359 -4.58 11.28 14.64
CA SER A 359 -5.31 12.56 14.62
C SER A 359 -6.76 12.35 14.18
N TYR A 360 -6.98 11.50 13.17
CA TYR A 360 -8.33 11.14 12.71
C TYR A 360 -9.14 10.41 13.80
N PHE A 361 -8.56 9.43 14.51
CA PHE A 361 -9.25 8.74 15.60
C PHE A 361 -9.64 9.69 16.73
N CYS A 362 -8.77 10.64 17.08
CA CYS A 362 -9.08 11.68 18.07
C CYS A 362 -10.25 12.56 17.64
N GLU A 363 -10.37 12.87 16.35
CA GLU A 363 -11.53 13.61 15.83
C GLU A 363 -12.81 12.76 15.82
N THR A 364 -12.71 11.49 15.41
CA THR A 364 -13.82 10.53 15.49
C THR A 364 -14.33 10.43 16.93
N ALA A 365 -13.44 10.39 17.92
CA ALA A 365 -13.80 10.29 19.33
C ALA A 365 -14.63 11.47 19.86
N LEU A 366 -14.59 12.64 19.21
CA LEU A 366 -15.44 13.78 19.57
C LEU A 366 -16.90 13.60 19.15
N VAL A 367 -17.16 12.72 18.19
CA VAL A 367 -18.49 12.50 17.59
C VAL A 367 -19.03 11.11 17.94
N ASP A 368 -18.18 10.09 17.83
CA ASP A 368 -18.47 8.70 18.12
C ASP A 368 -17.27 8.05 18.84
N PRO A 369 -17.21 8.17 20.18
CA PRO A 369 -16.16 7.55 21.00
C PRO A 369 -16.05 6.04 20.78
N ALA A 370 -17.18 5.35 20.60
CA ALA A 370 -17.17 3.90 20.42
C ALA A 370 -16.53 3.50 19.09
N ALA A 371 -16.78 4.25 18.01
CA ALA A 371 -16.08 4.04 16.74
C ALA A 371 -14.57 4.30 16.85
N ALA A 372 -14.16 5.34 17.58
CA ALA A 372 -12.74 5.62 17.77
C ALA A 372 -12.03 4.49 18.54
N GLU A 373 -12.67 3.94 19.58
CA GLU A 373 -12.13 2.79 20.33
C GLU A 373 -12.01 1.53 19.47
N ARG A 374 -12.99 1.27 18.60
CA ARG A 374 -12.89 0.18 17.62
C ARG A 374 -11.76 0.41 16.63
N GLN A 375 -11.67 1.61 16.06
CA GLN A 375 -10.64 1.97 15.08
C GLN A 375 -9.23 1.83 15.66
N ILE A 376 -8.97 2.35 16.87
CA ILE A 376 -7.65 2.23 17.49
C ILE A 376 -7.34 0.78 17.88
N SER A 377 -8.35 -0.01 18.30
CA SER A 377 -8.16 -1.44 18.59
C SER A 377 -7.83 -2.25 17.35
N VAL A 378 -8.52 -2.01 16.22
CA VAL A 378 -8.20 -2.62 14.92
C VAL A 378 -6.78 -2.24 14.51
N TYR A 379 -6.46 -0.95 14.54
CA TYR A 379 -5.14 -0.42 14.21
C TYR A 379 -4.03 -1.01 15.10
N LEU A 380 -4.24 -1.10 16.41
CA LEU A 380 -3.25 -1.71 17.32
C LEU A 380 -3.14 -3.21 17.14
N SER A 381 -4.23 -3.92 16.82
CA SER A 381 -4.13 -5.34 16.46
C SER A 381 -3.36 -5.54 15.15
N ASP A 382 -3.47 -4.58 14.23
CA ASP A 382 -2.80 -4.53 12.94
C ASP A 382 -1.32 -4.16 13.07
N ASN A 383 -0.93 -3.44 14.11
CA ASN A 383 0.49 -3.33 14.50
C ASN A 383 1.05 -4.63 15.11
N TRP A 384 0.35 -5.76 15.01
CA TRP A 384 0.89 -7.09 15.29
C TRP A 384 0.60 -7.99 14.10
N PHE A 385 1.42 -7.88 13.05
CA PHE A 385 1.39 -8.80 11.94
C PHE A 385 2.74 -9.49 11.78
N LEU A 386 2.63 -10.81 11.97
CA LEU A 386 3.59 -11.88 11.70
C LEU A 386 4.60 -12.09 12.83
N GLY A 387 4.56 -13.32 13.36
CA GLY A 387 5.34 -13.79 14.48
C GLY A 387 6.84 -13.70 14.26
N GLU A 388 7.57 -14.19 15.25
CA GLU A 388 9.01 -14.06 15.52
C GLU A 388 10.02 -14.37 14.38
N GLN A 389 9.60 -14.55 13.14
CA GLN A 389 10.45 -15.08 12.08
C GLN A 389 10.23 -14.34 10.76
N SER A 390 10.84 -13.16 10.61
CA SER A 390 11.67 -12.78 9.44
C SER A 390 11.72 -11.28 9.15
N ASP A 391 10.85 -10.45 9.75
CA ASP A 391 10.76 -9.02 9.41
C ASP A 391 11.06 -8.10 10.61
N GLU A 392 12.36 -7.89 10.86
CA GLU A 392 12.87 -7.07 11.96
C GLU A 392 12.37 -5.61 11.89
N SER A 393 12.01 -5.12 10.70
CA SER A 393 11.53 -3.74 10.45
C SER A 393 10.19 -3.47 11.13
N PHE A 394 9.21 -4.31 10.87
CA PHE A 394 7.84 -4.17 11.36
C PHE A 394 7.77 -4.43 12.86
N THR A 395 8.61 -5.32 13.39
CA THR A 395 8.71 -5.55 14.84
C THR A 395 9.10 -4.25 15.56
N ASN A 396 10.13 -3.56 15.09
CA ASN A 396 10.61 -2.33 15.72
C ASN A 396 9.60 -1.16 15.62
N HIS A 397 8.98 -0.96 14.46
CA HIS A 397 7.90 0.03 14.31
C HIS A 397 6.74 -0.24 15.26
N SER A 398 6.30 -1.50 15.33
CA SER A 398 5.18 -1.92 16.18
C SER A 398 5.46 -1.70 17.66
N GLU A 399 6.67 -2.04 18.12
CA GLU A 399 7.12 -1.83 19.50
C GLU A 399 7.13 -0.34 19.87
N ILE A 400 7.71 0.51 19.03
CA ILE A 400 7.75 1.95 19.28
C ILE A 400 6.34 2.54 19.24
N THR A 401 5.53 2.22 18.23
CA THR A 401 4.15 2.71 18.11
C THR A 401 3.35 2.36 19.36
N THR A 402 3.43 1.12 19.80
CA THR A 402 2.73 0.64 21.00
C THR A 402 3.25 1.32 22.26
N ALA A 403 4.57 1.45 22.42
CA ALA A 403 5.17 2.14 23.55
C ALA A 403 4.69 3.60 23.67
N LEU A 404 4.61 4.31 22.55
CA LEU A 404 4.12 5.69 22.53
C LEU A 404 2.63 5.78 22.86
N LEU A 405 1.82 4.82 22.41
CA LEU A 405 0.38 4.78 22.67
C LEU A 405 0.01 4.32 24.08
N LEU A 406 0.86 3.52 24.74
CA LEU A 406 0.63 2.99 26.09
C LEU A 406 0.32 4.05 27.15
N LYS A 407 0.85 5.27 26.99
CA LYS A 407 0.54 6.42 27.84
C LYS A 407 -0.94 6.83 27.83
N TYR A 408 -1.63 6.55 26.73
CA TYR A 408 -3.02 6.91 26.52
C TYR A 408 -3.95 5.71 26.64
N LEU A 409 -3.42 4.50 26.81
CA LEU A 409 -4.22 3.30 27.06
C LEU A 409 -4.38 3.11 28.57
N ALA A 410 -5.62 3.20 29.05
CA ALA A 410 -5.96 2.89 30.43
C ALA A 410 -5.93 1.37 30.67
N ALA A 411 -5.93 0.98 31.95
CA ALA A 411 -6.27 -0.39 32.32
C ALA A 411 -7.66 -0.72 31.74
N ARG A 412 -7.83 -1.94 31.22
CA ARG A 412 -9.05 -2.38 30.50
C ARG A 412 -9.27 -1.74 29.13
N GLY A 413 -8.26 -1.05 28.58
CA GLY A 413 -8.17 -0.72 27.17
C GLY A 413 -9.05 0.41 26.66
N GLN A 414 -9.54 1.27 27.55
CA GLN A 414 -10.08 2.58 27.15
C GLN A 414 -8.94 3.52 26.76
N THR A 415 -9.17 4.36 25.76
CA THR A 415 -8.18 5.28 25.23
C THR A 415 -8.47 6.72 25.67
N ASP A 416 -7.47 7.38 26.26
CA ASP A 416 -7.49 8.83 26.49
C ASP A 416 -7.22 9.59 25.19
N PHE A 417 -8.26 9.70 24.35
CA PHE A 417 -8.20 10.49 23.11
C PHE A 417 -7.95 11.98 23.36
N THR A 418 -8.31 12.50 24.54
CA THR A 418 -8.07 13.91 24.86
C THR A 418 -6.59 14.18 25.06
N GLY A 419 -5.94 13.37 25.89
CA GLY A 419 -4.49 13.41 26.10
C GLY A 419 -3.72 13.15 24.82
N LEU A 420 -4.12 12.14 24.03
CA LEU A 420 -3.49 11.84 22.75
C LEU A 420 -3.58 13.03 21.78
N ARG A 421 -4.76 13.65 21.66
CA ARG A 421 -4.95 14.85 20.82
C ARG A 421 -4.06 16.01 21.25
N GLN A 422 -3.93 16.24 22.56
CA GLN A 422 -3.04 17.28 23.09
C GLN A 422 -1.58 17.00 22.75
N ALA A 423 -1.14 15.75 22.86
CA ALA A 423 0.22 15.34 22.51
C ALA A 423 0.53 15.49 21.02
N LEU A 424 -0.42 15.14 20.14
CA LEU A 424 -0.31 15.33 18.69
C LEU A 424 -0.20 16.81 18.29
N ALA A 425 -0.86 17.70 19.03
CA ALA A 425 -0.81 19.15 18.80
C ALA A 425 0.44 19.84 19.39
N ALA A 426 1.17 19.18 20.29
CA ALA A 426 2.29 19.79 21.01
C ALA A 426 3.50 20.02 20.09
N ARG A 427 3.93 21.28 19.94
CA ARG A 427 5.11 21.65 19.11
C ARG A 427 6.45 21.09 19.58
N ARG A 428 6.50 20.60 20.83
CA ARG A 428 7.65 19.90 21.43
C ARG A 428 7.31 18.43 21.73
N GLY A 429 6.26 17.90 21.12
CA GLY A 429 5.83 16.51 21.27
C GLY A 429 6.71 15.53 20.51
N ILE A 430 6.42 14.24 20.67
CA ILE A 430 7.21 13.14 20.12
C ILE A 430 7.33 13.19 18.59
N PHE A 431 6.27 13.59 17.88
CA PHE A 431 6.28 13.75 16.43
C PHE A 431 7.43 14.66 15.96
N TRP A 432 7.55 15.86 16.55
CA TRP A 432 8.59 16.82 16.17
C TRP A 432 9.99 16.35 16.58
N ARG A 433 10.11 15.57 17.66
CA ARG A 433 11.38 14.94 18.04
C ARG A 433 11.80 13.90 17.01
N ILE A 434 10.91 12.97 16.63
CA ILE A 434 11.18 11.96 15.61
C ILE A 434 11.55 12.63 14.29
N LEU A 435 10.83 13.67 13.87
CA LEU A 435 11.13 14.40 12.63
C LEU A 435 12.52 15.06 12.67
N ALA A 436 12.93 15.59 13.83
CA ALA A 436 14.25 16.17 14.00
C ALA A 436 15.36 15.10 13.95
N GLU A 437 15.16 13.95 14.59
CA GLU A 437 16.10 12.82 14.55
C GLU A 437 16.20 12.24 13.14
N TYR A 438 15.08 12.04 12.45
CA TYR A 438 15.03 11.64 11.04
C TYR A 438 15.94 12.53 10.19
N ARG A 439 15.75 13.86 10.25
CA ARG A 439 16.56 14.82 9.49
C ARG A 439 18.04 14.74 9.86
N ARG A 440 18.35 14.66 11.16
CA ARG A 440 19.74 14.60 11.64
C ARG A 440 20.44 13.36 11.09
N ILE A 441 19.82 12.20 11.23
CA ILE A 441 20.36 10.91 10.78
C ILE A 441 20.53 10.91 9.26
N SER A 442 19.51 11.34 8.49
CA SER A 442 19.58 11.45 7.02
C SER A 442 20.74 12.35 6.58
N VAL A 443 20.97 13.49 7.23
CA VAL A 443 22.08 14.39 6.91
C VAL A 443 23.44 13.75 7.16
N VAL A 444 23.59 12.97 8.25
CA VAL A 444 24.85 12.27 8.55
C VAL A 444 25.12 11.19 7.50
N LEU A 445 24.13 10.34 7.21
CA LEU A 445 24.24 9.27 6.22
C LEU A 445 24.58 9.82 4.82
N GLU A 446 23.93 10.90 4.40
CA GLU A 446 24.21 11.53 3.11
C GLU A 446 25.65 12.08 3.07
N LYS A 447 26.15 12.65 4.16
CA LYS A 447 27.53 13.12 4.27
C LYS A 447 28.53 11.96 4.19
N MET A 448 28.25 10.84 4.84
CA MET A 448 29.09 9.64 4.76
C MET A 448 29.18 9.13 3.31
N LEU A 449 28.06 9.05 2.59
CA LEU A 449 28.05 8.70 1.16
C LEU A 449 28.83 9.69 0.30
N LYS A 450 28.66 11.00 0.53
CA LYS A 450 29.35 12.03 -0.25
C LYS A 450 30.86 12.09 -0.01
N ALA A 451 31.31 11.66 1.16
CA ALA A 451 32.73 11.60 1.51
C ALA A 451 33.42 10.31 1.04
N GLY A 452 32.65 9.30 0.61
CA GLY A 452 33.17 8.02 0.16
C GLY A 452 33.82 8.06 -1.22
N ASP A 453 34.79 7.17 -1.43
CA ASP A 453 35.29 6.77 -2.74
C ASP A 453 34.68 5.43 -3.16
N PHE A 454 34.39 5.27 -4.45
CA PHE A 454 33.65 4.15 -5.00
C PHE A 454 34.46 3.45 -6.08
N ASP A 455 34.42 2.12 -6.14
CA ASP A 455 34.97 1.36 -7.24
C ASP A 455 33.89 1.15 -8.31
N CYS A 456 34.09 1.73 -9.50
CA CYS A 456 33.20 1.60 -10.64
C CYS A 456 33.94 0.93 -11.80
N GLY A 457 33.88 -0.41 -11.87
CA GLY A 457 34.53 -1.17 -12.94
C GLY A 457 36.06 -1.07 -12.91
N GLY A 458 36.65 -1.13 -11.72
CA GLY A 458 38.10 -1.05 -11.50
C GLY A 458 38.65 0.39 -11.46
N ARG A 459 37.78 1.40 -11.54
CA ARG A 459 38.16 2.82 -11.43
C ARG A 459 37.62 3.42 -10.14
N ARG A 460 38.52 4.00 -9.33
CA ARG A 460 38.14 4.80 -8.16
C ARG A 460 37.54 6.13 -8.59
N VAL A 461 36.32 6.40 -8.16
CA VAL A 461 35.61 7.66 -8.38
C VAL A 461 35.07 8.21 -7.06
N ASN A 462 35.12 9.53 -6.89
CA ASN A 462 34.44 10.18 -5.79
C ASN A 462 32.92 10.29 -6.06
N PHE A 463 32.15 10.76 -5.08
CA PHE A 463 30.69 10.89 -5.22
C PHE A 463 30.25 11.78 -6.40
N ALA A 464 31.01 12.82 -6.75
CA ALA A 464 30.68 13.68 -7.89
C ALA A 464 30.79 12.92 -9.23
N GLY A 465 31.79 12.05 -9.35
CA GLY A 465 31.94 11.10 -10.46
C GLY A 465 30.81 10.07 -10.48
N LEU A 466 30.56 9.43 -9.33
CA LEU A 466 29.47 8.46 -9.17
C LEU A 466 28.11 9.04 -9.58
N ARG A 467 27.81 10.26 -9.13
CA ARG A 467 26.56 10.96 -9.45
C ARG A 467 26.33 11.10 -10.95
N LYS A 468 27.37 11.41 -11.74
CA LYS A 468 27.24 11.52 -13.20
C LYS A 468 26.86 10.17 -13.83
N ILE A 469 27.47 9.09 -13.38
CA ILE A 469 27.20 7.72 -13.84
C ILE A 469 25.75 7.33 -13.51
N TYR A 470 25.33 7.54 -12.26
CA TYR A 470 24.00 7.10 -11.82
C TYR A 470 22.86 7.96 -12.36
N ILE A 471 23.09 9.24 -12.68
CA ILE A 471 22.10 10.01 -13.45
C ILE A 471 21.83 9.37 -14.81
N GLN A 472 22.87 8.86 -15.49
CA GLN A 472 22.70 8.19 -16.78
C GLN A 472 21.99 6.83 -16.62
N LYS A 473 22.34 6.04 -15.59
CA LYS A 473 21.65 4.78 -15.27
C LYS A 473 20.16 5.02 -14.98
N VAL A 474 19.84 5.96 -14.09
CA VAL A 474 18.45 6.26 -13.71
C VAL A 474 17.66 6.79 -14.90
N ARG A 475 18.28 7.55 -15.82
CA ARG A 475 17.62 8.00 -17.06
C ARG A 475 17.19 6.88 -18.01
N GLN A 476 17.75 5.68 -17.87
CA GLN A 476 17.29 4.52 -18.63
C GLN A 476 15.93 4.02 -18.12
N ILE A 477 15.65 4.24 -16.83
CA ILE A 477 14.42 3.83 -16.12
C ILE A 477 13.43 5.01 -16.10
N GLU A 478 13.85 6.13 -15.54
CA GLU A 478 13.08 7.37 -15.39
C GLU A 478 13.48 8.40 -16.46
N LYS A 479 12.77 8.34 -17.59
CA LYS A 479 13.10 9.12 -18.79
C LYS A 479 12.61 10.56 -18.73
N GLU A 480 11.51 10.83 -18.04
CA GLU A 480 10.75 12.08 -18.21
C GLU A 480 10.85 13.02 -17.01
N ASN A 481 10.97 12.50 -15.79
CA ASN A 481 10.95 13.34 -14.60
C ASN A 481 12.22 14.20 -14.50
N PRO A 482 12.14 15.51 -14.18
CA PRO A 482 13.32 16.36 -14.03
C PRO A 482 14.33 15.78 -13.04
N VAL A 483 15.64 15.96 -13.26
CA VAL A 483 16.67 15.41 -12.34
C VAL A 483 16.47 15.89 -10.91
N ARG A 484 15.88 17.08 -10.72
CA ARG A 484 15.60 17.66 -9.40
C ARG A 484 14.23 17.26 -8.82
N SER A 485 13.43 16.46 -9.53
CA SER A 485 12.13 15.96 -9.04
C SER A 485 12.30 14.96 -7.90
N LEU A 486 11.24 14.73 -7.12
CA LEU A 486 11.29 13.84 -5.97
C LEU A 486 11.46 12.41 -6.49
N GLU A 487 10.63 12.06 -7.47
CA GLU A 487 10.56 10.81 -8.20
C GLU A 487 11.94 10.41 -8.76
N PHE A 488 12.61 11.32 -9.48
CA PHE A 488 13.94 11.05 -9.99
C PHE A 488 14.98 10.89 -8.87
N GLN A 489 14.93 11.74 -7.84
CA GLN A 489 15.91 11.71 -6.77
C GLN A 489 15.78 10.45 -5.90
N VAL A 490 14.57 9.94 -5.67
CA VAL A 490 14.34 8.66 -4.97
C VAL A 490 15.02 7.53 -5.75
N HIS A 491 14.74 7.39 -7.05
CA HIS A 491 15.39 6.35 -7.87
C HIS A 491 16.91 6.50 -7.94
N PHE A 492 17.42 7.74 -8.00
CA PHE A 492 18.85 8.01 -7.96
C PHE A 492 19.51 7.49 -6.68
N TRP A 493 18.96 7.86 -5.52
CA TRP A 493 19.53 7.43 -4.24
C TRP A 493 19.36 5.93 -4.02
N ALA A 494 18.18 5.38 -4.34
CA ALA A 494 17.90 3.96 -4.23
C ALA A 494 18.92 3.16 -5.05
N LYS A 495 19.17 3.56 -6.31
CA LYS A 495 20.10 2.83 -7.17
C LYS A 495 21.56 2.90 -6.70
N VAL A 496 21.97 4.03 -6.12
CA VAL A 496 23.30 4.15 -5.49
C VAL A 496 23.42 3.21 -4.28
N LEU A 497 22.39 3.13 -3.44
CA LEU A 497 22.38 2.28 -2.25
C LEU A 497 22.30 0.78 -2.61
N GLU A 498 21.49 0.41 -3.60
CA GLU A 498 21.37 -0.97 -4.12
C GLU A 498 22.72 -1.51 -4.60
N ASP A 499 23.47 -0.69 -5.36
CA ASP A 499 24.74 -1.11 -5.94
C ASP A 499 25.91 -0.97 -4.93
N LEU A 500 25.69 -0.34 -3.77
CA LEU A 500 26.71 -0.07 -2.75
C LEU A 500 27.50 -1.31 -2.25
N PRO A 501 26.92 -2.52 -2.11
CA PRO A 501 27.68 -3.72 -1.77
C PRO A 501 28.85 -3.99 -2.73
N THR A 502 28.69 -3.64 -4.00
CA THR A 502 29.74 -3.80 -5.03
C THR A 502 30.64 -2.57 -5.13
N LEU A 503 30.10 -1.38 -4.92
CA LEU A 503 30.84 -0.13 -5.08
C LEU A 503 31.77 0.18 -3.89
N ASN A 504 31.29 -0.07 -2.67
CA ASN A 504 32.00 0.18 -1.41
C ASN A 504 31.35 -0.60 -0.24
N PRO A 505 31.68 -1.89 -0.07
CA PRO A 505 31.11 -2.72 1.00
C PRO A 505 31.46 -2.25 2.41
N ALA A 506 32.63 -1.62 2.60
CA ALA A 506 33.04 -1.08 3.90
C ALA A 506 32.17 0.10 4.32
N LEU A 507 31.84 1.00 3.38
CA LEU A 507 30.92 2.10 3.64
C LEU A 507 29.51 1.59 3.93
N LEU A 508 29.03 0.58 3.20
CA LEU A 508 27.74 -0.06 3.48
C LEU A 508 27.67 -0.57 4.93
N ALA A 509 28.70 -1.28 5.40
CA ALA A 509 28.78 -1.74 6.78
C ALA A 509 28.71 -0.56 7.77
N GLN A 510 29.48 0.50 7.55
CA GLN A 510 29.45 1.70 8.41
C GLN A 510 28.06 2.38 8.45
N LEU A 511 27.35 2.44 7.32
CA LEU A 511 25.99 3.01 7.28
C LEU A 511 25.01 2.15 8.09
N LYS A 512 25.10 0.82 7.97
CA LYS A 512 24.27 -0.12 8.73
C LYS A 512 24.56 -0.05 10.23
N ASP A 513 25.84 -0.02 10.63
CA ASP A 513 26.26 0.11 12.03
C ASP A 513 25.75 1.43 12.62
N TYR A 514 25.85 2.53 11.87
CA TYR A 514 25.33 3.82 12.30
C TYR A 514 23.81 3.78 12.49
N LEU A 515 23.05 3.23 11.53
CA LEU A 515 21.59 3.09 11.64
C LEU A 515 21.18 2.23 12.85
N SER A 516 21.90 1.13 13.11
CA SER A 516 21.68 0.27 14.29
C SER A 516 21.93 1.03 15.59
N ALA A 517 23.06 1.74 15.69
CA ALA A 517 23.38 2.52 16.88
C ALA A 517 22.38 3.66 17.14
N GLU A 518 21.86 4.29 16.09
CA GLU A 518 20.82 5.32 16.22
C GLU A 518 19.46 4.74 16.63
N ASN A 519 19.15 3.50 16.22
CA ASN A 519 17.99 2.76 16.72
C ASN A 519 18.07 2.53 18.23
N GLU A 520 19.20 2.00 18.71
CA GLU A 520 19.44 1.75 20.15
C GLU A 520 19.37 3.04 20.97
N LYS A 521 19.97 4.13 20.48
CA LYS A 521 19.88 5.45 21.14
C LYS A 521 18.44 5.93 21.25
N PHE A 522 17.63 5.72 20.22
CA PHE A 522 16.24 6.15 20.24
C PHE A 522 15.41 5.31 21.22
N HIS A 523 15.62 3.99 21.28
CA HIS A 523 15.02 3.12 22.29
C HIS A 523 15.38 3.55 23.71
N ALA A 524 16.66 3.84 23.96
CA ALA A 524 17.12 4.34 25.26
C ALA A 524 16.47 5.69 25.62
N TYR A 525 16.37 6.61 24.65
CA TYR A 525 15.65 7.89 24.84
C TYR A 525 14.19 7.66 25.23
N LEU A 526 13.48 6.75 24.55
CA LEU A 526 12.10 6.45 24.89
C LEU A 526 11.97 5.98 26.33
N LEU A 527 12.79 5.02 26.77
CA LEU A 527 12.74 4.47 28.12
C LEU A 527 13.14 5.48 29.21
N GLN A 528 14.14 6.31 28.96
CA GLN A 528 14.73 7.17 29.98
C GLN A 528 14.04 8.53 30.11
N GLU A 529 13.59 9.09 28.98
CA GLU A 529 13.19 10.50 28.90
C GLU A 529 11.73 10.69 28.52
N TYR A 530 11.15 9.74 27.79
CA TYR A 530 9.78 9.86 27.31
C TYR A 530 8.80 9.08 28.18
N LEU A 531 8.99 7.78 28.32
CA LEU A 531 8.09 6.88 29.02
C LEU A 531 8.19 7.08 30.54
N PRO A 532 7.15 6.70 31.31
CA PRO A 532 7.21 6.86 32.76
C PRO A 532 8.41 6.09 33.34
N PRO A 533 9.01 6.56 34.45
CA PRO A 533 10.19 5.93 35.02
C PRO A 533 9.85 4.54 35.56
N HIS A 534 10.41 3.52 34.93
CA HIS A 534 10.27 2.13 35.31
C HIS A 534 11.62 1.41 35.19
N SER A 535 11.77 0.29 35.90
CA SER A 535 12.99 -0.52 35.93
C SER A 535 13.07 -1.54 34.78
N TYR A 536 12.59 -1.21 33.58
CA TYR A 536 12.68 -2.12 32.44
C TYR A 536 14.05 -1.99 31.77
N ALA A 537 14.64 -3.12 31.37
CA ALA A 537 15.95 -3.14 30.73
C ALA A 537 15.86 -2.83 29.22
N SER A 538 14.69 -3.00 28.60
CA SER A 538 14.49 -2.80 27.17
C SER A 538 13.07 -2.34 26.81
N LEU A 539 12.90 -1.78 25.60
CA LEU A 539 11.60 -1.34 25.09
C LEU A 539 10.60 -2.50 24.90
N PRO A 540 11.00 -3.68 24.37
CA PRO A 540 10.12 -4.84 24.32
C PRO A 540 9.62 -5.27 25.70
N GLU A 541 10.50 -5.24 26.71
CA GLU A 541 10.14 -5.59 28.09
C GLU A 541 9.14 -4.59 28.68
N TYR A 542 9.37 -3.28 28.48
CA TYR A 542 8.42 -2.23 28.86
C TYR A 542 7.05 -2.46 28.23
N VAL A 543 7.00 -2.65 26.90
CA VAL A 543 5.74 -2.82 26.16
C VAL A 543 4.97 -4.03 26.68
N ARG A 544 5.62 -5.19 26.79
CA ARG A 544 4.98 -6.43 27.27
C ARG A 544 4.54 -6.31 28.73
N GLY A 545 5.39 -5.72 29.58
CA GLY A 545 5.12 -5.53 31.01
C GLY A 545 3.92 -4.62 31.24
N GLU A 546 3.90 -3.46 30.61
CA GLU A 546 2.80 -2.49 30.73
C GLU A 546 1.49 -3.01 30.15
N LEU A 547 1.54 -3.68 28.99
CA LEU A 547 0.34 -4.29 28.39
C LEU A 547 -0.26 -5.34 29.33
N ARG A 548 0.56 -6.20 29.94
CA ARG A 548 0.10 -7.17 30.95
C ARG A 548 -0.53 -6.49 32.15
N GLN A 549 0.13 -5.49 32.73
CA GLN A 549 -0.39 -4.75 33.88
C GLN A 549 -1.73 -4.05 33.57
N LYS A 550 -1.89 -3.57 32.33
CA LYS A 550 -3.14 -2.95 31.85
C LYS A 550 -4.21 -3.96 31.42
N GLY A 551 -3.92 -5.27 31.49
CA GLY A 551 -4.86 -6.35 31.17
C GLY A 551 -5.00 -6.63 29.67
N PHE A 552 -3.95 -6.44 28.88
CA PHE A 552 -3.89 -6.82 27.47
C PHE A 552 -3.33 -8.21 27.25
N THR A 553 -3.70 -9.15 28.11
CA THR A 553 -3.43 -10.58 27.93
C THR A 553 -4.69 -11.37 28.24
N VAL A 554 -4.86 -12.48 27.54
CA VAL A 554 -5.92 -13.45 27.77
C VAL A 554 -5.39 -14.49 28.74
N ALA A 555 -6.09 -14.67 29.87
CA ALA A 555 -5.75 -15.71 30.84
C ALA A 555 -5.96 -17.09 30.21
N ALA A 556 -4.91 -17.92 30.23
CA ALA A 556 -4.98 -19.32 29.85
C ALA A 556 -5.62 -20.13 31.00
N ASP A 557 -6.93 -19.99 31.19
CA ASP A 557 -7.63 -20.85 32.16
C ASP A 557 -7.71 -22.28 31.58
N ALA A 558 -7.41 -23.28 32.41
CA ALA A 558 -7.21 -24.69 32.03
C ALA A 558 -8.45 -25.44 31.48
N GLY A 559 -9.53 -24.74 31.14
CA GLY A 559 -10.75 -25.30 30.53
C GLY A 559 -10.80 -25.09 29.01
N ALA A 560 -11.80 -25.67 28.33
CA ALA A 560 -12.04 -25.43 26.92
C ALA A 560 -12.27 -23.93 26.67
N VAL A 561 -11.28 -23.25 26.09
CA VAL A 561 -11.33 -21.81 25.82
C VAL A 561 -11.84 -21.60 24.40
N SER A 562 -13.10 -21.16 24.26
CA SER A 562 -13.61 -20.64 23.00
C SER A 562 -13.46 -19.11 22.98
N ILE A 563 -13.35 -18.52 21.79
CA ILE A 563 -13.33 -17.05 21.62
C ILE A 563 -14.57 -16.41 22.26
N SER A 564 -15.74 -17.03 22.10
CA SER A 564 -16.99 -16.57 22.71
C SER A 564 -16.87 -16.47 24.25
N ALA A 565 -16.29 -17.47 24.91
CA ALA A 565 -16.08 -17.44 26.35
C ALA A 565 -15.06 -16.37 26.78
N MET A 566 -14.02 -16.12 25.98
CA MET A 566 -13.06 -15.03 26.24
C MET A 566 -13.73 -13.66 26.14
N LEU A 567 -14.60 -13.46 25.13
CA LEU A 567 -15.36 -12.24 24.93
C LEU A 567 -16.36 -11.99 26.06
N ASP A 568 -17.01 -13.03 26.57
CA ASP A 568 -17.90 -12.92 27.74
C ASP A 568 -17.14 -12.43 28.97
N LYS A 569 -15.93 -12.94 29.23
CA LYS A 569 -15.09 -12.47 30.35
C LYS A 569 -14.67 -11.00 30.19
N LEU A 570 -14.32 -10.58 28.98
CA LEU A 570 -13.97 -9.17 28.71
C LEU A 570 -15.14 -8.21 28.96
N ASN A 571 -16.37 -8.67 28.78
CA ASN A 571 -17.59 -7.87 28.93
C ASN A 571 -18.17 -7.88 30.35
N GLN A 572 -17.66 -8.72 31.25
CA GLN A 572 -18.13 -8.75 32.64
C GLN A 572 -17.63 -7.50 33.39
N PRO A 573 -18.52 -6.75 34.09
CA PRO A 573 -18.08 -5.74 35.04
C PRO A 573 -17.25 -6.44 36.11
N SER A 574 -15.96 -6.13 36.22
CA SER A 574 -15.14 -6.78 37.24
C SER A 574 -15.67 -6.44 38.63
N ALA A 575 -15.86 -7.45 39.49
CA ALA A 575 -16.21 -7.27 40.90
C ALA A 575 -14.99 -6.88 41.78
N TYR A 576 -14.11 -6.01 41.27
CA TYR A 576 -12.92 -5.49 41.96
C TYR A 576 -13.02 -3.98 42.13
#